data_AF-A0A533QFR9-F1
#
_entry.id   AF-A0A533QFR9-F1
#
_cell.length_a   1.000
_cell.length_b   1.000
_cell.length_c   1.000
_cell.angle_alpha   90.00
_cell.angle_beta   90.00
_cell.angle_gamma   90.00
#
_symmetry.space_group_name_H-M   'P 1'
#
loop_
_entity.id
_entity.type
_entity.pdbx_description
1 polymer ?
#
loop_
_entity_poly.entity_id
_entity_poly.type
_entity_poly.pdbx_seq_one_letter_code
_entity_poly.pdbx_strand_id
1 'polypeptide(L)'
;MIIVVAIVFLVTALLYPVIIHLMRRLADYSTNLLDANPETISVPGSAIARRDSDTDAHNYRVTLYAARIGETVGLNASEMRSLIKGSFLHDVGKVGIPDNILLKPARLDKFEFKVMQTHVNQGVEIAGRSSWLHDSIDVM
;
A
#
# COMPACT_ATOMS: atom_id res chain seq x y z
N MET A 1 38.15 -26.08 -33.31
CA MET A 1 36.74 -25.62 -33.35
C MET A 1 35.81 -26.52 -32.54
N ILE A 2 35.79 -27.84 -32.75
CA ILE A 2 34.88 -28.77 -32.04
C ILE A 2 35.00 -28.70 -30.50
N ILE A 3 36.23 -28.63 -29.98
CA ILE A 3 36.49 -28.57 -28.53
C ILE A 3 35.90 -27.30 -27.90
N VAL A 4 36.01 -26.16 -28.58
CA VAL A 4 35.46 -24.88 -28.09
C VAL A 4 33.94 -24.94 -28.02
N VAL A 5 33.30 -25.50 -29.05
CA VAL A 5 31.84 -25.69 -29.08
C VAL A 5 31.39 -26.61 -27.94
N ALA A 6 32.09 -27.72 -27.71
CA ALA A 6 31.77 -28.64 -26.62
C ALA A 6 31.89 -28.00 -25.23
N ILE A 7 32.93 -27.17 -25.01
CA ILE A 7 33.11 -26.44 -23.75
C ILE A 7 31.98 -25.42 -23.54
N VAL A 8 31.59 -24.67 -24.59
CA VAL A 8 30.50 -23.71 -24.48
C VAL A 8 29.19 -24.40 -24.10
N PHE A 9 28.83 -25.50 -24.77
CA PHE A 9 27.62 -26.26 -24.44
C PHE A 9 27.66 -26.84 -23.02
N LEU A 10 28.80 -27.37 -22.58
CA LEU A 10 28.96 -27.90 -21.23
C LEU A 10 28.79 -26.82 -20.17
N VAL A 11 29.44 -25.66 -20.35
CA VAL A 11 29.35 -24.53 -19.43
C VAL A 11 27.93 -23.98 -19.40
N THR A 12 27.28 -23.83 -20.56
CA THR A 12 25.88 -23.38 -20.62
C THR A 12 24.96 -24.38 -19.91
N ALA A 13 25.09 -25.69 -20.15
CA ALA A 13 24.27 -26.70 -19.50
C ALA A 13 24.44 -26.72 -17.97
N LEU A 14 25.66 -26.41 -17.49
CA LEU A 14 25.97 -26.39 -16.05
C LEU A 14 25.51 -25.10 -15.37
N LEU A 15 25.62 -23.95 -16.04
CA LEU A 15 25.22 -22.63 -15.52
C LEU A 15 23.72 -22.35 -15.65
N TYR A 16 23.05 -22.84 -16.71
CA TYR A 16 21.64 -22.59 -16.96
C TYR A 16 20.69 -22.94 -15.79
N PRO A 17 20.79 -24.11 -15.13
CA PRO A 17 19.94 -24.41 -13.99
C PRO A 17 20.22 -23.51 -12.79
N VAL A 18 21.47 -23.07 -12.59
CA VAL A 18 21.85 -22.12 -11.54
C VAL A 18 21.23 -20.75 -11.81
N ILE A 19 21.30 -20.27 -13.05
CA ILE A 19 20.69 -19.00 -13.47
C ILE A 19 19.17 -19.05 -13.26
N ILE A 20 18.49 -20.12 -13.68
CA ILE A 20 17.04 -20.26 -13.48
C ILE A 20 16.70 -20.29 -11.99
N HIS A 21 17.46 -21.03 -11.17
CA HIS A 21 17.22 -21.09 -9.73
C HIS A 21 17.37 -19.72 -9.05
N LEU A 22 18.41 -18.97 -9.43
CA LEU A 22 18.63 -17.60 -8.93
C LEU A 22 17.55 -16.63 -9.41
N MET A 23 17.11 -16.74 -10.67
CA MET A 23 16.03 -15.92 -11.21
C MET A 23 14.69 -16.19 -10.54
N ARG A 24 14.36 -17.46 -10.26
CA ARG A 24 13.16 -17.81 -9.50
C ARG A 24 13.22 -17.25 -8.07
N ARG A 25 14.34 -17.43 -7.37
CA ARG A 25 14.52 -16.83 -6.03
C ARG A 25 14.41 -15.33 -6.05
N LEU A 26 15.00 -14.66 -7.04
CA LEU A 26 14.89 -13.20 -7.17
C LEU A 26 13.44 -12.77 -7.39
N ALA A 27 12.69 -13.50 -8.22
CA ALA A 27 11.26 -13.26 -8.41
C ALA A 27 10.48 -13.49 -7.11
N ASP A 28 10.74 -14.58 -6.39
CA ASP A 28 10.07 -14.89 -5.12
C ASP A 28 10.38 -13.85 -4.03
N TYR A 29 11.64 -13.38 -3.92
CA TYR A 29 11.99 -12.28 -3.01
C TYR A 29 11.32 -10.97 -3.43
N SER A 30 11.24 -10.70 -4.73
CA SER A 30 10.55 -9.53 -5.25
C SER A 30 9.06 -9.56 -4.91
N THR A 31 8.39 -10.71 -5.03
CA THR A 31 6.97 -10.84 -4.66
C THR A 31 6.77 -10.78 -3.17
N ASN A 32 7.61 -11.43 -2.37
CA ASN A 32 7.53 -11.36 -0.91
C ASN A 32 7.74 -9.94 -0.36
N LEU A 33 8.60 -9.13 -1.01
CA LEU A 33 8.74 -7.70 -0.66
C LEU A 33 7.48 -6.89 -1.03
N LEU A 34 6.74 -7.28 -2.07
CA LEU A 34 5.47 -6.66 -2.39
C LEU A 34 4.39 -7.03 -1.36
N ASP A 35 4.41 -8.26 -0.84
CA ASP A 35 3.49 -8.74 0.19
C ASP A 35 3.83 -8.23 1.60
N ALA A 36 5.09 -7.87 1.87
CA ALA A 36 5.51 -7.23 3.12
C ALA A 36 4.96 -5.80 3.27
N ASN A 37 4.57 -5.15 2.17
CA ASN A 37 4.09 -3.77 2.18
C ASN A 37 2.67 -3.62 2.77
N PRO A 38 1.67 -4.47 2.43
CA PRO A 38 0.37 -4.51 3.09
C PRO A 38 0.44 -4.64 4.62
N GLU A 39 1.25 -5.55 5.15
CA GLU A 39 1.42 -5.70 6.60
C GLU A 39 2.03 -4.44 7.21
N THR A 40 3.01 -3.85 6.54
CA THR A 40 3.69 -2.64 7.03
C THR A 40 2.76 -1.44 7.09
N ILE A 41 1.86 -1.25 6.11
CA ILE A 41 0.88 -0.15 6.15
C ILE A 41 -0.25 -0.38 7.16
N SER A 42 -0.49 -1.63 7.58
CA SER A 42 -1.48 -1.95 8.61
C SER A 42 -1.16 -1.32 9.97
N VAL A 43 0.14 -1.16 10.28
CA VAL A 43 0.61 -0.59 11.55
C VAL A 43 0.20 0.89 11.72
N PRO A 44 0.57 1.82 10.82
CA PRO A 44 0.15 3.21 10.93
C PRO A 44 -1.37 3.36 10.77
N GLY A 45 -2.01 2.57 9.90
CA GLY A 45 -3.48 2.55 9.75
C GLY A 45 -4.20 2.16 11.03
N SER A 46 -3.70 1.14 11.73
CA SER A 46 -4.23 0.70 13.03
C SER A 46 -3.98 1.73 14.13
N ALA A 47 -2.79 2.33 14.15
CA ALA A 47 -2.43 3.35 15.13
C ALA A 47 -3.35 4.57 15.05
N ILE A 48 -3.66 5.03 13.83
CA ILE A 48 -4.56 6.18 13.67
C ILE A 48 -6.01 5.84 13.97
N ALA A 49 -6.49 4.65 13.56
CA ALA A 49 -7.84 4.20 13.86
C ALA A 49 -8.08 4.16 15.37
N ARG A 50 -7.15 3.53 16.12
CA ARG A 50 -7.18 3.48 17.58
C ARG A 50 -7.17 4.87 18.23
N ARG A 51 -6.44 5.83 17.66
CA ARG A 51 -6.40 7.20 18.18
C ARG A 51 -7.71 7.93 17.91
N ASP A 52 -8.32 7.77 16.73
CA ASP A 52 -9.59 8.41 16.35
C ASP A 52 -10.83 7.80 17.02
N SER A 53 -10.65 7.03 18.10
CA SER A 53 -11.71 6.30 18.79
C SER A 53 -12.45 5.28 17.92
N ASP A 54 -11.87 4.93 16.77
CA ASP A 54 -12.37 3.91 15.87
C ASP A 54 -11.56 2.61 16.04
N THR A 55 -12.07 1.52 15.47
CA THR A 55 -11.33 0.26 15.42
C THR A 55 -10.78 0.04 14.02
N ASP A 56 -9.67 -0.69 13.90
CA ASP A 56 -9.08 -1.08 12.61
C ASP A 56 -10.13 -1.72 11.67
N ALA A 57 -11.17 -2.33 12.25
CA ALA A 57 -12.30 -2.91 11.52
C ALA A 57 -13.01 -1.91 10.59
N HIS A 58 -13.03 -0.61 10.90
CA HIS A 58 -13.58 0.40 10.00
C HIS A 58 -12.82 0.43 8.67
N ASN A 59 -11.50 0.61 8.73
CA ASN A 59 -10.65 0.71 7.56
C ASN A 59 -10.76 -0.56 6.71
N TYR A 60 -10.72 -1.74 7.34
CA TYR A 60 -10.90 -3.01 6.63
C TYR A 60 -12.27 -3.12 5.93
N ARG A 61 -13.36 -2.69 6.58
CA ARG A 61 -14.70 -2.70 5.95
C ARG A 61 -14.76 -1.76 4.76
N VAL A 62 -14.24 -0.54 4.88
CA VAL A 62 -14.20 0.44 3.79
C VAL A 62 -13.38 -0.09 2.62
N THR A 63 -12.20 -0.65 2.88
CA THR A 63 -11.36 -1.27 1.85
C THR A 63 -12.07 -2.44 1.17
N LEU A 64 -12.77 -3.29 1.92
CA LEU A 64 -13.54 -4.40 1.35
C LEU A 64 -14.67 -3.91 0.44
N TYR A 65 -15.41 -2.88 0.87
CA TYR A 65 -16.47 -2.29 0.05
C TYR A 65 -15.90 -1.64 -1.23
N ALA A 66 -14.81 -0.88 -1.11
CA ALA A 66 -14.13 -0.29 -2.24
C ALA A 66 -13.67 -1.36 -3.23
N ALA A 67 -13.00 -2.42 -2.76
CA ALA A 67 -12.58 -3.54 -3.60
C ALA A 67 -13.77 -4.19 -4.31
N ARG A 68 -14.88 -4.42 -3.60
CA ARG A 68 -16.06 -5.05 -4.21
C ARG A 68 -16.71 -4.17 -5.29
N ILE A 69 -16.74 -2.85 -5.07
CA ILE A 69 -17.16 -1.88 -6.08
C ILE A 69 -16.21 -1.92 -7.28
N GLY A 70 -14.90 -1.90 -7.02
CA GLY A 70 -13.85 -1.98 -8.04
C GLY A 70 -13.97 -3.22 -8.94
N GLU A 71 -14.23 -4.39 -8.34
CA GLU A 71 -14.48 -5.64 -9.08
C GLU A 71 -15.72 -5.52 -9.97
N THR A 72 -16.78 -4.90 -9.46
CA THR A 72 -18.05 -4.76 -10.17
C THR A 72 -17.93 -3.85 -11.39
N VAL A 73 -17.12 -2.79 -11.30
CA VAL A 73 -16.88 -1.84 -12.41
C VAL A 73 -15.75 -2.30 -13.34
N GLY A 74 -15.11 -3.43 -13.06
CA GLY A 74 -14.09 -4.03 -13.92
C GLY A 74 -12.71 -3.38 -13.86
N LEU A 75 -12.31 -2.88 -12.69
CA LEU A 75 -10.95 -2.35 -12.49
C LEU A 75 -9.89 -3.42 -12.78
N ASN A 76 -8.81 -3.01 -13.43
CA ASN A 76 -7.67 -3.88 -13.67
C ASN A 76 -6.84 -4.09 -12.40
N ALA A 77 -5.89 -5.02 -12.43
CA ALA A 77 -5.09 -5.39 -11.26
C ALA A 77 -4.28 -4.22 -10.67
N SER A 78 -3.86 -3.25 -11.48
CA SER A 78 -3.13 -2.08 -11.00
C SER A 78 -4.04 -1.09 -10.30
N GLU A 79 -5.20 -0.81 -10.89
CA GLU A 79 -6.23 0.05 -10.31
C GLU A 79 -6.76 -0.54 -8.99
N MET A 80 -6.97 -1.86 -8.94
CA MET A 80 -7.38 -2.55 -7.72
C MET A 80 -6.36 -2.40 -6.59
N ARG A 81 -5.06 -2.52 -6.90
CA ARG A 81 -4.00 -2.32 -5.89
C ARG A 81 -3.99 -0.88 -5.37
N SER A 82 -4.11 0.10 -6.26
CA SER A 82 -4.24 1.52 -5.89
C SER A 82 -5.44 1.74 -4.96
N LEU A 83 -6.61 1.22 -5.34
CA LEU A 83 -7.85 1.34 -4.58
C LEU A 83 -7.73 0.72 -3.18
N ILE A 84 -7.14 -0.47 -3.07
CA ILE A 84 -6.96 -1.16 -1.79
C ILE A 84 -6.03 -0.36 -0.87
N LYS A 85 -4.87 0.08 -1.37
CA LYS A 85 -3.90 0.87 -0.58
C LYS A 85 -4.52 2.18 -0.11
N GLY A 86 -5.16 2.93 -1.02
CA GLY A 86 -5.70 4.26 -0.74
C GLY A 86 -6.89 4.21 0.20
N SER A 87 -7.83 3.31 -0.05
CA SER A 87 -8.98 3.14 0.85
C SER A 87 -8.57 2.70 2.26
N PHE A 88 -7.52 1.89 2.40
CA PHE A 88 -7.05 1.47 3.72
C PHE A 88 -6.38 2.61 4.50
N LEU A 89 -5.65 3.49 3.79
CA LEU A 89 -4.88 4.59 4.38
C LEU A 89 -5.56 5.96 4.31
N HIS A 90 -6.78 6.08 3.78
CA HIS A 90 -7.45 7.37 3.51
C HIS A 90 -7.41 8.34 4.71
N ASP A 91 -7.55 7.80 5.92
CA ASP A 91 -7.56 8.58 7.16
C ASP A 91 -6.19 8.72 7.85
N VAL A 92 -5.09 8.25 7.25
CA VAL A 92 -3.74 8.30 7.87
C VAL A 92 -3.31 9.71 8.24
N GLY A 93 -3.76 10.71 7.47
CA GLY A 93 -3.45 12.11 7.72
C GLY A 93 -4.11 12.69 8.98
N LYS A 94 -5.06 11.98 9.60
CA LYS A 94 -5.62 12.38 10.92
C LYS A 94 -4.53 12.45 12.00
N VAL A 95 -3.36 11.83 11.77
CA VAL A 95 -2.22 11.87 12.69
C VAL A 95 -1.78 13.29 13.04
N GLY A 96 -1.91 14.26 12.14
CA GLY A 96 -1.56 15.65 12.40
C GLY A 96 -2.75 16.56 12.75
N ILE A 97 -3.94 16.00 12.98
CA ILE A 97 -5.08 16.76 13.51
C ILE A 97 -4.95 16.87 15.04
N PRO A 98 -5.05 18.06 15.64
CA PRO A 98 -4.98 18.24 17.10
C PRO A 98 -6.05 17.44 17.87
N ASP A 99 -5.70 16.88 19.04
CA ASP A 99 -6.62 16.06 19.85
C ASP A 99 -7.91 16.79 20.24
N ASN A 100 -7.83 18.09 20.53
CA ASN A 100 -9.00 18.89 20.90
C ASN A 100 -10.00 19.08 19.75
N ILE A 101 -9.59 18.80 18.51
CA ILE A 101 -10.43 18.80 17.30
C ILE A 101 -10.81 17.37 16.93
N LEU A 102 -9.85 16.44 16.92
CA LEU A 102 -10.08 15.04 16.55
C LEU A 102 -11.07 14.34 17.50
N LEU A 103 -10.85 14.50 18.81
CA LEU A 103 -11.60 13.80 19.86
C LEU A 103 -12.75 14.63 20.42
N LYS A 104 -13.15 15.71 19.72
CA LYS A 104 -14.20 16.60 20.22
C LYS A 104 -15.56 15.87 20.24
N PRO A 105 -16.22 15.72 21.40
CA PRO A 105 -17.50 15.01 21.49
C PRO A 105 -18.70 15.83 20.96
N ALA A 106 -18.50 17.13 20.77
CA ALA A 106 -19.49 18.06 20.22
C ALA A 106 -19.20 18.34 18.74
N ARG A 107 -20.18 18.91 18.04
CA ARG A 107 -20.01 19.33 16.65
C ARG A 107 -18.82 20.31 16.52
N LEU A 108 -18.04 20.10 15.46
CA LEU A 108 -16.98 21.03 15.07
C LEU A 108 -17.60 22.36 14.63
N ASP A 109 -16.97 23.46 14.99
CA ASP A 109 -17.26 24.76 14.40
C ASP A 109 -16.63 24.88 12.99
N LYS A 110 -16.86 26.02 12.32
CA LYS A 110 -16.36 26.23 10.95
C LYS A 110 -14.83 26.22 10.85
N PHE A 111 -14.13 26.71 11.87
CA PHE A 111 -12.68 26.75 11.90
C PHE A 111 -12.11 25.36 12.17
N GLU A 112 -12.64 24.67 13.18
CA GLU A 112 -12.25 23.31 13.54
C GLU A 112 -12.52 22.33 12.40
N PHE A 113 -13.65 22.47 11.70
CA PHE A 113 -13.94 21.68 10.51
C PHE A 113 -12.92 21.92 9.39
N LYS A 114 -12.51 23.17 9.17
CA LYS A 114 -11.46 23.49 8.20
C LYS A 114 -10.12 22.87 8.58
N VAL A 115 -9.78 22.82 9.87
CA VAL A 115 -8.60 22.10 10.36
C VAL A 115 -8.76 20.59 10.14
N MET A 116 -9.90 20.01 10.49
CA MET A 116 -10.19 18.59 10.26
C MET A 116 -10.00 18.21 8.79
N GLN A 117 -10.50 19.00 7.84
CA GLN A 117 -10.34 18.75 6.39
C GLN A 117 -8.88 18.70 5.91
N THR A 118 -7.92 19.25 6.68
CA THR A 118 -6.51 19.17 6.30
C THR A 118 -5.94 17.75 6.35
N HIS A 119 -6.62 16.80 7.01
CA HIS A 119 -6.16 15.40 7.08
C HIS A 119 -5.95 14.78 5.69
N VAL A 120 -6.75 15.16 4.68
CA VAL A 120 -6.60 14.65 3.31
C VAL A 120 -5.23 15.04 2.74
N ASN A 121 -4.91 16.34 2.74
CA ASN A 121 -3.63 16.83 2.24
C ASN A 121 -2.44 16.27 3.04
N GLN A 122 -2.60 16.15 4.36
CA GLN A 122 -1.58 15.54 5.22
C GLN A 122 -1.39 14.05 4.90
N GLY A 123 -2.47 13.32 4.62
CA GLY A 123 -2.45 11.91 4.23
C GLY A 123 -1.74 11.71 2.90
N VAL A 124 -2.05 12.55 1.91
CA VAL A 124 -1.37 12.59 0.61
C VAL A 124 0.12 12.89 0.78
N GLU A 125 0.50 13.85 1.63
CA GLU A 125 1.91 14.16 1.90
C GLU A 125 2.63 12.97 2.54
N ILE A 126 2.01 12.29 3.51
CA ILE A 126 2.58 11.12 4.18
C ILE A 126 2.75 9.96 3.18
N ALA A 127 1.70 9.64 2.41
CA ALA A 127 1.74 8.57 1.42
C ALA A 127 2.74 8.87 0.29
N GLY A 128 2.82 10.12 -0.15
CA GLY A 128 3.75 10.58 -1.20
C GLY A 128 5.23 10.48 -0.82
N ARG A 129 5.58 10.21 0.44
CA ARG A 129 6.96 9.90 0.84
C ARG A 129 7.38 8.48 0.45
N SER A 130 6.43 7.61 0.11
CA SER A 130 6.70 6.23 -0.31
C SER A 130 6.40 6.05 -1.79
N SER A 131 7.41 5.64 -2.56
CA SER A 131 7.23 5.35 -3.98
C SER A 131 6.21 4.23 -4.24
N TRP A 132 6.04 3.32 -3.29
CA TRP A 132 5.08 2.22 -3.36
C TRP A 132 3.62 2.66 -3.12
N LEU A 133 3.40 3.83 -2.49
CA LEU A 133 2.08 4.40 -2.22
C LEU A 133 1.68 5.51 -3.21
N HIS A 134 2.56 5.91 -4.13
CA HIS A 134 2.21 6.97 -5.09
C HIS A 134 0.96 6.64 -5.92
N ASP A 135 0.75 5.37 -6.25
CA ASP A 135 -0.41 4.93 -7.01
C ASP A 135 -1.72 5.03 -6.21
N SER A 136 -1.67 5.18 -4.88
CA SER A 136 -2.87 5.27 -4.04
C SER A 136 -3.35 6.69 -3.76
N ILE A 137 -2.57 7.72 -4.11
CA ILE A 137 -2.85 9.13 -3.76
C ILE A 137 -4.21 9.59 -4.30
N ASP A 138 -4.59 9.17 -5.50
CA ASP A 138 -5.85 9.59 -6.13
C ASP A 138 -7.11 9.05 -5.42
N VAL A 139 -6.94 8.10 -4.50
CA VAL A 139 -8.02 7.44 -3.75
C VAL A 139 -8.16 8.01 -2.34
N MET A 140 -7.13 8.70 -1.82
CA MET A 140 -7.05 9.21 -0.45
C MET A 140 -7.80 10.52 -0.24
#